data_AF-A0A2H5ZGL9-F1
#
_entry.id   AF-A0A2H5ZGL9-F1
#
_cell.length_a   1.000
_cell.length_b   1.000
_cell.length_c   1.000
_cell.angle_alpha   90.00
_cell.angle_beta   90.00
_cell.angle_gamma   90.00
#
_symmetry.space_group_name_H-M   'P 1'
#
loop_
_entity.id
_entity.type
_entity.pdbx_description
1 polymer ?
#
loop_
_entity_poly.entity_id
_entity_poly.type
_entity_poly.pdbx_seq_one_letter_code
_entity_poly.pdbx_strand_id
1 'polypeptide(L)'
;MPPERALEVISVSAEELSGLWGCSVDRVAAWSCDRRCVLILSQVDERDRMGRWALDFGTDDSEEEQRGSLDQTDWVLAQVTDLGQPAPVPPSEAAYAVRVSDPSATFVRWLYLGCRSGAPIAGAQRDPRVSVEPQLDLVRMRRISVGFSGAFPDRLLLNGEQNLLDRLKLRAEARFLFGLLGVRRDESHLQGRVLGWRIGPLRAIRAQEQWVYLGWGIRTPVFRSYAMFYPDYLDIPVSLRLRFPATHFFSAIRIQGYVDFRDLRGWSLLLPDDPVAYFIDGRTTPQEKALAVRNPQWFALRGPDLTFVQYFGLSPSLHSVTRRFLYRDDIRAAFPPEAVPGEVPGVGYELTHWQGVGSGVHSLHATSFVVPSTLPPEQLIAAQRQPLTIQVQPLQ
;
A
#
# COMPACT_ATOMS: atom_id res chain seq x y z
N MET A 1 -17.99 -1.34 16.44
CA MET A 1 -17.19 -0.67 15.40
C MET A 1 -17.41 -1.44 14.12
N PRO A 2 -17.68 -0.78 13.00
CA PRO A 2 -17.85 -1.47 11.73
C PRO A 2 -16.58 -2.25 11.32
N PRO A 3 -16.69 -3.45 10.76
CA PRO A 3 -15.54 -4.31 10.43
C PRO A 3 -14.57 -3.68 9.42
N GLU A 4 -15.07 -2.87 8.49
CA GLU A 4 -14.28 -2.14 7.50
C GLU A 4 -13.39 -1.05 8.12
N ARG A 5 -13.84 -0.45 9.23
CA ARG A 5 -13.11 0.58 9.98
C ARG A 5 -12.06 -0.02 10.91
N ALA A 6 -12.22 -1.29 11.28
CA ALA A 6 -11.31 -2.00 12.19
C ALA A 6 -9.90 -2.19 11.60
N LEU A 7 -9.79 -2.13 10.27
CA LEU A 7 -8.54 -2.34 9.53
C LEU A 7 -7.66 -1.09 9.52
N GLU A 8 -8.24 0.08 9.79
CA GLU A 8 -7.56 1.37 9.67
C GLU A 8 -6.53 1.58 10.78
N VAL A 9 -5.41 2.18 10.38
CA VAL A 9 -4.38 2.72 11.27
C VAL A 9 -4.44 4.23 11.15
N ILE A 10 -4.68 4.90 12.28
CA ILE A 10 -4.63 6.36 12.33
C ILE A 10 -3.17 6.81 12.35
N SER A 11 -2.94 7.99 11.81
CA SER A 11 -1.64 8.66 11.81
C SER A 11 -1.84 10.10 12.28
N VAL A 12 -1.14 10.49 13.35
CA VAL A 12 -1.15 11.85 13.91
C VAL A 12 0.19 12.49 13.56
N SER A 13 0.15 13.69 12.96
CA SER A 13 1.37 14.44 12.69
C SER A 13 1.99 14.90 14.00
N ALA A 14 3.29 14.72 14.18
CA ALA A 14 3.99 15.20 15.36
C ALA A 14 4.10 16.73 15.39
N GLU A 15 3.83 17.43 14.28
CA GLU A 15 3.61 18.88 14.25
C GLU A 15 2.45 19.30 15.19
N GLU A 16 1.40 18.49 15.29
CA GLU A 16 0.26 18.72 16.18
C GLU A 16 0.55 18.32 17.65
N LEU A 17 1.72 17.71 17.89
CA LEU A 17 2.14 17.14 19.18
C LEU A 17 3.40 17.85 19.71
N SER A 18 3.50 19.17 19.54
CA SER A 18 4.72 19.95 19.88
C SER A 18 5.23 19.82 21.32
N GLY A 19 4.35 19.52 22.28
CA GLY A 19 4.70 19.21 23.67
C GLY A 19 5.40 17.86 23.87
N LEU A 20 5.46 17.03 22.83
CA LEU A 20 6.22 15.77 22.81
C LEU A 20 7.55 15.91 22.04
N TRP A 21 7.87 17.06 21.46
CA TRP A 21 9.13 17.23 20.73
C TRP A 21 10.35 16.99 21.63
N GLY A 22 11.35 16.29 21.08
CA GLY A 22 12.52 15.85 21.83
C GLY A 22 12.26 14.64 22.74
N CYS A 23 11.03 14.13 22.82
CA CYS A 23 10.77 12.82 23.41
C CYS A 23 11.45 11.74 22.57
N SER A 24 12.23 10.87 23.18
CA SER A 24 12.79 9.74 22.43
C SER A 24 11.67 8.85 21.89
N VAL A 25 11.81 8.40 20.65
CA VAL A 25 10.77 7.63 19.94
C VAL A 25 10.38 6.35 20.68
N ASP A 26 11.30 5.76 21.45
CA ASP A 26 11.07 4.56 22.28
C ASP A 26 10.32 4.83 23.61
N ARG A 27 10.10 6.12 23.93
CA ARG A 27 9.35 6.61 25.09
C ARG A 27 8.02 7.24 24.73
N VAL A 28 7.77 7.50 23.44
CA VAL A 28 6.45 7.90 22.96
C VAL A 28 5.47 6.78 23.27
N ALA A 29 4.41 7.12 23.99
CA ALA A 29 3.46 6.16 24.51
C ALA A 29 2.04 6.52 24.11
N ALA A 30 1.28 5.46 23.84
CA ALA A 30 -0.13 5.51 23.51
C ALA A 30 -0.92 4.74 24.55
N TRP A 31 -1.97 5.34 25.10
CA TRP A 31 -2.91 4.68 25.99
C TRP A 31 -4.31 4.65 25.40
N SER A 32 -4.99 3.54 25.67
CA SER A 32 -6.41 3.37 25.49
C SER A 32 -7.08 3.24 26.84
N CYS A 33 -8.18 3.94 27.04
CA CYS A 33 -8.86 3.98 28.32
C CYS A 33 -10.30 3.51 28.13
N ASP A 34 -10.72 2.55 28.94
CA ASP A 34 -12.13 2.25 29.16
C ASP A 34 -12.43 2.46 30.65
N ARG A 35 -12.60 1.36 31.42
CA ARG A 35 -12.65 1.44 32.91
C ARG A 35 -11.28 1.70 33.53
N ARG A 36 -10.22 1.44 32.79
CA ARG A 36 -8.82 1.59 33.16
C ARG A 36 -8.02 1.90 31.91
N CYS A 37 -6.97 2.69 32.07
CA CYS A 37 -6.06 3.03 30.98
C CYS A 37 -4.97 1.97 30.87
N VAL A 38 -4.77 1.45 29.67
CA VAL A 38 -3.71 0.51 29.34
C VAL A 38 -2.89 1.08 28.20
N LEU A 39 -1.58 0.83 28.21
CA LEU A 39 -0.76 1.11 27.04
C LEU A 39 -1.29 0.30 25.86
N ILE A 40 -1.27 0.85 24.65
CA ILE A 40 -1.59 0.14 23.40
C ILE A 40 -0.42 0.20 22.44
N LEU A 41 -0.47 -0.65 21.42
CA LEU A 41 0.61 -0.70 20.44
C LEU A 41 0.58 0.62 19.64
N SER A 42 1.73 1.26 19.56
CA SER A 42 1.94 2.45 18.75
C SER A 42 3.28 2.34 18.03
N GLN A 43 3.46 3.18 17.02
CA GLN A 43 4.66 3.25 16.22
C GLN A 43 4.92 4.71 15.88
N VAL A 44 6.18 5.12 15.94
CA VAL A 44 6.63 6.41 15.40
C VAL A 44 7.31 6.13 14.07
N ASP A 45 6.86 6.78 13.00
CA ASP A 45 7.56 6.76 11.72
C ASP A 45 8.18 8.12 11.45
N GLU A 46 9.51 8.13 11.34
CA GLU A 46 10.32 9.33 11.17
C GLU A 46 10.48 9.71 9.68
N ARG A 47 10.61 11.01 9.41
CA ARG A 47 10.88 11.50 8.05
C ARG A 47 11.95 12.58 8.07
N ASP A 48 12.82 12.53 7.07
CA ASP A 48 13.74 13.64 6.86
C ASP A 48 13.02 14.90 6.33
N ARG A 49 13.76 16.02 6.29
CA ARG A 49 13.27 17.32 5.77
C ARG A 49 12.84 17.29 4.31
N MET A 50 13.25 16.28 3.54
CA MET A 50 12.83 16.07 2.16
C MET A 50 11.56 15.22 2.05
N GLY A 51 11.00 14.79 3.18
CA GLY A 51 9.82 13.93 3.27
C GLY A 51 10.11 12.46 2.97
N ARG A 52 11.38 12.02 3.00
CA ARG A 52 11.75 10.61 2.86
C ARG A 52 11.63 9.93 4.22
N TRP A 53 11.13 8.71 4.24
CA TRP A 53 11.07 7.92 5.47
C TRP A 53 12.47 7.58 5.96
N ALA A 54 12.72 7.76 7.26
CA ALA A 54 13.90 7.23 7.91
C ALA A 54 13.84 5.68 7.90
N LEU A 55 14.95 5.05 7.51
CA LEU A 55 15.07 3.60 7.40
C LEU A 55 15.99 3.08 8.51
N ASP A 56 15.61 1.96 9.12
CA ASP A 56 16.38 1.28 10.18
C ASP A 56 17.54 0.46 9.60
N PHE A 57 17.35 -0.07 8.38
CA PHE A 57 18.29 -0.93 7.69
C PHE A 57 18.39 -0.51 6.23
N GLY A 58 19.57 -0.62 5.61
CA GLY A 58 19.71 -0.43 4.18
C GLY A 58 20.97 0.32 3.76
N THR A 59 20.97 0.77 2.51
CA THR A 59 22.05 1.55 1.87
C THR A 59 21.69 3.01 1.67
N ASP A 60 20.44 3.39 1.94
CA ASP A 60 19.98 4.78 1.87
C ASP A 60 20.07 5.39 3.26
N ASP A 61 21.23 5.99 3.54
CA ASP A 61 21.43 6.83 4.72
C ASP A 61 20.74 8.17 4.47
N SER A 62 19.42 8.23 4.65
CA SER A 62 18.79 9.53 4.85
C SER A 62 19.31 10.08 6.19
N GLU A 63 20.32 10.93 6.13
CA GLU A 63 20.81 11.70 7.28
C GLU A 63 19.65 12.54 7.82
N GLU A 64 19.03 12.04 8.88
CA GLU A 64 18.09 12.80 9.69
C GLU A 64 18.87 13.40 10.85
N GLU A 65 18.70 14.70 11.06
CA GLU A 65 19.56 15.50 11.94
C GLU A 65 19.39 15.12 13.42
N GLN A 66 18.28 14.47 13.79
CA GLN A 66 17.96 14.03 15.16
C GLN A 66 17.26 12.66 15.22
N ARG A 67 17.78 11.65 14.52
CA ARG A 67 17.26 10.27 14.61
C ARG A 67 17.02 9.84 16.07
N GLY A 68 15.86 9.26 16.31
CA GLY A 68 15.48 8.69 17.60
C GLY A 68 14.81 9.66 18.58
N SER A 69 14.53 10.89 18.16
CA SER A 69 13.76 11.88 18.93
C SER A 69 12.62 12.44 18.09
N LEU A 70 11.41 12.49 18.66
CA LEU A 70 10.23 12.98 18.00
C LEU A 70 10.39 14.46 17.59
N ASP A 71 10.16 14.77 16.32
CA ASP A 71 10.17 16.14 15.79
C ASP A 71 8.94 16.44 14.90
N GLN A 72 8.91 17.61 14.26
CA GLN A 72 7.76 18.06 13.46
C GLN A 72 7.48 17.21 12.20
N THR A 73 8.45 16.44 11.71
CA THR A 73 8.33 15.66 10.47
C THR A 73 7.80 14.24 10.70
N ASP A 74 7.68 13.84 11.97
CA ASP A 74 7.33 12.50 12.38
C ASP A 74 5.82 12.25 12.44
N TRP A 75 5.47 10.97 12.49
CA TRP A 75 4.09 10.51 12.57
C TRP A 75 3.95 9.48 13.68
N VAL A 76 2.93 9.65 14.53
CA VAL A 76 2.55 8.66 15.56
C VAL A 76 1.36 7.86 15.04
N LEU A 77 1.50 6.54 15.01
CA LEU A 77 0.53 5.59 14.47
C LEU A 77 -0.10 4.75 15.58
N ALA A 78 -1.40 4.45 15.44
CA ALA A 78 -2.13 3.52 16.29
C ALA A 78 -3.24 2.83 15.49
N GLN A 79 -3.58 1.58 15.82
CA GLN A 79 -4.73 0.93 15.20
C GLN A 79 -6.04 1.44 15.81
N VAL A 80 -7.04 1.71 14.96
CA VAL A 80 -8.39 2.13 15.38
C VAL A 80 -9.04 1.15 16.36
N THR A 81 -8.82 -0.17 16.23
CA THR A 81 -9.40 -1.17 17.16
C THR A 81 -8.81 -1.13 18.56
N ASP A 82 -7.64 -0.52 18.74
CA ASP A 82 -7.02 -0.41 20.05
C ASP A 82 -7.51 0.81 20.83
N LEU A 83 -8.22 1.73 20.17
CA LEU A 83 -8.68 2.97 20.77
C LEU A 83 -9.84 2.75 21.75
N GLY A 84 -9.88 3.57 22.79
CA GLY A 84 -10.78 3.42 23.93
C GLY A 84 -11.93 4.43 23.95
N GLN A 85 -12.57 4.52 25.10
CA GLN A 85 -13.50 5.57 25.48
C GLN A 85 -12.79 6.81 26.02
N PRO A 86 -13.48 7.96 26.10
CA PRO A 86 -12.93 9.11 26.83
C PRO A 86 -12.75 8.75 28.31
N ALA A 87 -11.55 8.98 28.84
CA ALA A 87 -11.22 8.89 30.25
C ALA A 87 -11.60 10.19 30.97
N PRO A 88 -12.34 10.12 32.11
CA PRO A 88 -12.54 11.27 32.98
C PRO A 88 -11.23 11.80 33.59
N VAL A 89 -10.29 10.89 33.83
CA VAL A 89 -8.93 11.20 34.32
C VAL A 89 -7.95 10.50 33.37
N PRO A 90 -7.32 11.24 32.45
CA PRO A 90 -6.28 10.71 31.57
C PRO A 90 -5.07 10.16 32.35
N PRO A 91 -4.23 9.32 31.72
CA PRO A 91 -2.94 8.94 32.30
C PRO A 91 -2.11 10.18 32.64
N SER A 92 -1.43 10.21 33.78
CA SER A 92 -0.66 11.37 34.23
C SER A 92 0.54 11.71 33.32
N GLU A 93 1.03 10.74 32.55
CA GLU A 93 2.10 10.93 31.55
C GLU A 93 1.54 11.34 30.17
N ALA A 94 0.22 11.38 29.98
CA ALA A 94 -0.39 11.81 28.73
C ALA A 94 -0.40 13.34 28.63
N ALA A 95 0.10 13.86 27.51
CA ALA A 95 0.09 15.29 27.18
C ALA A 95 -1.02 15.64 26.17
N TYR A 96 -1.57 14.64 25.47
CA TYR A 96 -2.57 14.85 24.43
C TYR A 96 -3.69 13.82 24.52
N ALA A 97 -4.90 14.27 24.20
CA ALA A 97 -6.05 13.43 23.89
C ALA A 97 -6.37 13.57 22.39
N VAL A 98 -6.49 12.45 21.70
CA VAL A 98 -6.78 12.37 20.28
C VAL A 98 -8.15 11.73 20.11
N ARG A 99 -9.11 12.52 19.65
CA ARG A 99 -10.45 12.07 19.32
C ARG A 99 -10.50 11.60 17.87
N VAL A 100 -10.98 10.38 17.68
CA VAL A 100 -11.17 9.77 16.35
C VAL A 100 -12.65 9.50 16.14
N SER A 101 -13.22 10.01 15.07
CA SER A 101 -14.63 9.81 14.75
C SER A 101 -14.84 9.37 13.31
N ASP A 102 -15.77 8.44 13.12
CA ASP A 102 -16.27 8.09 11.78
C ASP A 102 -17.14 9.23 11.26
N PRO A 103 -16.89 9.77 10.05
CA PRO A 103 -17.74 10.78 9.43
C PRO A 103 -19.20 10.33 9.23
N SER A 104 -19.44 9.02 9.14
CA SER A 104 -20.81 8.45 9.13
C SER A 104 -21.44 8.36 10.53
N ALA A 105 -20.80 8.96 11.54
CA ALA A 105 -21.22 9.00 12.95
C ALA A 105 -21.43 7.62 13.59
N THR A 106 -20.82 6.56 13.05
CA THR A 106 -20.99 5.18 13.55
C THR A 106 -20.21 4.91 14.83
N PHE A 107 -19.11 5.64 15.07
CA PHE A 107 -18.34 5.57 16.31
C PHE A 107 -17.53 6.84 16.59
N VAL A 108 -17.20 7.00 17.86
CA VAL A 108 -16.15 7.91 18.37
C VAL A 108 -15.27 7.11 19.33
N ARG A 109 -13.96 7.30 19.24
CA ARG A 109 -12.94 6.66 20.09
C ARG A 109 -11.86 7.66 20.46
N TRP A 110 -11.10 7.32 21.50
CA TRP A 110 -10.06 8.16 22.05
C TRP A 110 -8.73 7.40 22.19
N LEU A 111 -7.66 8.15 21.96
CA LEU A 111 -6.29 7.78 22.20
C LEU A 111 -5.67 8.85 23.09
N TYR A 112 -4.81 8.45 24.01
CA TYR A 112 -4.02 9.38 24.81
C TYR A 112 -2.55 9.21 24.44
N LEU A 113 -1.84 10.31 24.18
CA LEU A 113 -0.43 10.32 23.77
C LEU A 113 0.41 11.09 24.77
N GLY A 114 1.64 10.64 24.99
CA GLY A 114 2.53 11.18 26.02
C GLY A 114 3.97 10.70 25.88
N CYS A 115 4.86 11.28 26.69
CA CYS A 115 6.26 10.88 26.79
C CYS A 115 6.50 10.23 28.15
N ARG A 116 6.92 8.95 28.17
CA ARG A 116 7.12 8.25 29.43
C ARG A 116 8.44 8.59 30.09
N SER A 117 8.40 8.67 31.42
CA SER A 117 9.57 8.90 32.26
C SER A 117 10.33 7.62 32.64
N GLY A 118 9.67 6.46 32.51
CA GLY A 118 10.21 5.14 32.86
C GLY A 118 11.06 4.47 31.78
N ALA A 119 11.32 3.17 31.95
CA ALA A 119 12.04 2.37 30.95
C ALA A 119 11.36 2.47 29.57
N PRO A 120 12.15 2.45 28.47
CA PRO A 120 11.62 2.40 27.11
C PRO A 120 10.50 1.39 26.99
N ILE A 121 9.49 1.70 26.19
CA ILE A 121 8.52 0.69 25.77
C ILE A 121 9.31 -0.25 24.88
N ALA A 122 9.83 -1.35 25.43
CA ALA A 122 10.52 -2.35 24.66
C ALA A 122 9.58 -2.79 23.53
N GLY A 123 9.87 -2.38 22.29
CA GLY A 123 9.07 -2.71 21.10
C GLY A 123 8.91 -4.22 20.88
N ALA A 124 9.67 -5.03 21.61
CA ALA A 124 9.63 -6.50 21.63
C ALA A 124 8.58 -7.12 22.59
N GLN A 125 7.90 -6.36 23.47
CA GLN A 125 6.97 -6.96 24.45
C GLN A 125 5.52 -7.11 23.98
N ARG A 126 5.22 -6.81 22.71
CA ARG A 126 3.90 -7.03 22.12
C ARG A 126 4.05 -7.70 20.78
N ASP A 127 3.23 -8.71 20.53
CA ASP A 127 3.20 -9.42 19.26
C ASP A 127 3.02 -8.41 18.12
N PRO A 128 4.03 -8.25 17.23
CA PRO A 128 3.94 -7.28 16.15
C PRO A 128 2.83 -7.71 15.19
N ARG A 129 2.03 -6.75 14.74
CA ARG A 129 0.96 -7.01 13.77
C ARG A 129 1.48 -7.17 12.34
N VAL A 130 2.69 -6.66 12.10
CA VAL A 130 3.46 -6.83 10.87
C VAL A 130 4.87 -7.21 11.28
N SER A 131 5.42 -8.26 10.69
CA SER A 131 6.82 -8.65 10.92
C SER A 131 7.54 -8.79 9.59
N VAL A 132 8.84 -8.53 9.59
CA VAL A 132 9.70 -8.63 8.41
C VAL A 132 10.80 -9.62 8.73
N GLU A 133 11.11 -10.49 7.78
CA GLU A 133 12.30 -11.34 7.76
C GLU A 133 13.23 -10.81 6.66
N PRO A 134 14.11 -9.83 6.96
CA PRO A 134 14.90 -9.15 5.93
C PRO A 134 15.78 -10.09 5.11
N GLN A 135 16.28 -11.16 5.74
CA GLN A 135 17.11 -12.18 5.09
C GLN A 135 16.36 -12.98 4.03
N LEU A 136 15.04 -13.12 4.18
CA LEU A 136 14.16 -13.82 3.24
C LEU A 136 13.41 -12.87 2.30
N ASP A 137 13.59 -11.56 2.49
CA ASP A 137 12.84 -10.47 1.85
C ASP A 137 11.32 -10.78 1.92
N LEU A 138 10.86 -11.12 3.13
CA LEU A 138 9.50 -11.60 3.39
C LEU A 138 8.84 -10.72 4.45
N VAL A 139 7.62 -10.25 4.17
CA VAL A 139 6.79 -9.49 5.11
C VAL A 139 5.59 -10.33 5.50
N ARG A 140 5.41 -10.62 6.79
CA ARG A 140 4.23 -11.28 7.32
C ARG A 140 3.22 -10.23 7.79
N MET A 141 2.03 -10.30 7.22
CA MET A 141 0.84 -9.54 7.59
C MET A 141 -0.16 -10.47 8.30
N ARG A 142 -1.35 -9.99 8.67
CA ARG A 142 -2.31 -10.77 9.48
C ARG A 142 -2.79 -12.06 8.79
N ARG A 143 -3.02 -12.01 7.47
CA ARG A 143 -3.61 -13.14 6.70
C ARG A 143 -2.72 -13.68 5.61
N ILE A 144 -1.70 -12.93 5.22
CA ILE A 144 -0.81 -13.26 4.12
C ILE A 144 0.62 -12.92 4.48
N SER A 145 1.55 -13.50 3.73
CA SER A 145 2.93 -13.00 3.66
C SER A 145 3.26 -12.61 2.23
N VAL A 146 4.01 -11.53 2.05
CA VAL A 146 4.48 -11.07 0.74
C VAL A 146 5.99 -11.22 0.69
N GLY A 147 6.46 -12.06 -0.22
CA GLY A 147 7.88 -12.28 -0.48
C GLY A 147 8.32 -11.53 -1.73
N PHE A 148 9.60 -11.16 -1.75
CA PHE A 148 10.19 -10.38 -2.82
C PHE A 148 11.46 -11.04 -3.38
N SER A 149 11.74 -10.72 -4.63
CA SER A 149 13.04 -10.92 -5.28
C SER A 149 13.46 -9.59 -5.91
N GLY A 150 14.46 -8.94 -5.34
CA GLY A 150 14.89 -7.60 -5.76
C GLY A 150 13.81 -6.55 -5.44
N ALA A 151 13.33 -5.77 -6.42
CA ALA A 151 12.31 -4.74 -6.18
C ALA A 151 10.86 -5.20 -6.46
N PHE A 152 10.62 -6.51 -6.61
CA PHE A 152 9.34 -7.03 -7.09
C PHE A 152 8.81 -8.14 -6.19
N PRO A 153 7.49 -8.16 -5.91
CA PRO A 153 6.89 -9.29 -5.23
C PRO A 153 6.97 -10.53 -6.12
N ASP A 154 7.42 -11.64 -5.55
CA ASP A 154 7.53 -12.94 -6.22
C ASP A 154 6.70 -14.03 -5.54
N ARG A 155 6.25 -13.77 -4.31
CA ARG A 155 5.45 -14.68 -3.50
C ARG A 155 4.33 -13.93 -2.79
N LEU A 156 3.15 -14.52 -2.81
CA LEU A 156 1.99 -14.13 -2.00
C LEU A 156 1.50 -15.39 -1.27
N LEU A 157 1.96 -15.57 -0.05
CA LEU A 157 1.71 -16.78 0.73
C LEU A 157 0.43 -16.61 1.55
N LEU A 158 -0.57 -17.45 1.29
CA LEU A 158 -1.73 -17.59 2.16
C LEU A 158 -1.37 -18.48 3.35
N ASN A 159 -1.63 -18.01 4.57
CA ASN A 159 -1.31 -18.70 5.82
C ASN A 159 0.17 -19.13 5.95
N GLY A 160 1.07 -18.46 5.20
CA GLY A 160 2.52 -18.72 5.22
C GLY A 160 2.99 -19.89 4.35
N GLU A 161 2.09 -20.60 3.66
CA GLU A 161 2.45 -21.84 2.93
C GLU A 161 2.12 -21.76 1.45
N GLN A 162 0.85 -21.52 1.10
CA GLN A 162 0.39 -21.60 -0.28
C GLN A 162 0.71 -20.31 -1.04
N ASN A 163 1.68 -20.35 -1.96
CA ASN A 163 1.94 -19.22 -2.85
C ASN A 163 0.86 -19.12 -3.94
N LEU A 164 0.11 -18.01 -3.91
CA LEU A 164 -0.93 -17.68 -4.88
C LEU A 164 -0.39 -16.88 -6.07
N LEU A 165 0.71 -16.16 -5.91
CA LEU A 165 1.28 -15.29 -6.92
C LEU A 165 2.14 -16.09 -7.89
N ASP A 166 1.87 -15.95 -9.20
CA ASP A 166 2.84 -16.35 -10.21
C ASP A 166 3.79 -15.20 -10.50
N ARG A 167 3.24 -14.03 -10.81
CA ARG A 167 4.02 -12.87 -11.21
C ARG A 167 3.26 -11.55 -11.10
N LEU A 168 3.97 -10.48 -10.80
CA LEU A 168 3.52 -9.13 -11.15
C LEU A 168 3.97 -8.84 -12.59
N LYS A 169 3.03 -8.80 -13.54
CA LYS A 169 3.32 -8.52 -14.95
C LYS A 169 3.26 -7.01 -15.22
N LEU A 170 4.35 -6.46 -15.71
CA LEU A 170 4.51 -5.07 -16.15
C LEU A 170 5.03 -5.04 -17.59
N ARG A 171 4.17 -4.64 -18.53
CA ARG A 171 4.50 -4.51 -19.96
C ARG A 171 4.37 -3.07 -20.39
N ALA A 172 5.37 -2.53 -21.06
CA ALA A 172 5.34 -1.18 -21.61
C ALA A 172 5.63 -1.22 -23.10
N GLU A 173 4.81 -0.53 -23.88
CA GLU A 173 5.01 -0.33 -25.31
C GLU A 173 4.93 1.15 -25.64
N ALA A 174 5.81 1.61 -26.52
CA ALA A 174 5.81 2.98 -27.02
C ALA A 174 6.48 3.04 -28.40
N ARG A 175 6.31 4.17 -29.09
CA ARG A 175 7.07 4.50 -30.29
C ARG A 175 8.05 5.63 -29.99
N PHE A 176 9.31 5.44 -30.33
CA PHE A 176 10.42 6.38 -30.14
C PHE A 176 10.76 7.09 -31.47
N LEU A 177 11.45 8.23 -31.42
CA LEU A 177 11.85 9.06 -32.57
C LEU A 177 10.67 9.37 -33.53
N PHE A 178 9.67 10.11 -33.05
CA PHE A 178 8.50 10.53 -33.83
C PHE A 178 7.69 9.39 -34.48
N GLY A 179 7.84 8.15 -34.00
CA GLY A 179 7.10 7.00 -34.53
C GLY A 179 7.95 5.96 -35.26
N LEU A 180 9.25 6.23 -35.49
CA LEU A 180 10.10 5.40 -36.33
C LEU A 180 10.53 4.08 -35.69
N LEU A 181 10.67 4.03 -34.37
CA LEU A 181 11.16 2.84 -33.65
C LEU A 181 10.13 2.35 -32.63
N GLY A 182 9.70 1.10 -32.74
CA GLY A 182 8.90 0.45 -31.71
C GLY A 182 9.75 -0.01 -30.54
N VAL A 183 9.37 0.37 -29.32
CA VAL A 183 10.01 -0.09 -28.08
C VAL A 183 8.99 -0.89 -27.29
N ARG A 184 9.31 -2.15 -26.99
CA ARG A 184 8.54 -3.02 -26.10
C ARG A 184 9.41 -3.48 -24.95
N ARG A 185 8.95 -3.24 -23.72
CA ARG A 185 9.59 -3.61 -22.47
C ARG A 185 8.62 -4.39 -21.61
N ASP A 186 9.20 -5.18 -20.75
CA ASP A 186 8.56 -6.29 -20.09
C ASP A 186 9.34 -6.55 -18.78
N GLU A 187 8.90 -7.45 -17.90
CA GLU A 187 9.53 -7.57 -16.57
C GLU A 187 11.02 -7.95 -16.62
N SER A 188 11.48 -8.60 -17.70
CA SER A 188 12.91 -8.92 -17.86
C SER A 188 13.81 -7.69 -18.06
N HIS A 189 13.22 -6.58 -18.49
CA HIS A 189 13.91 -5.31 -18.71
C HIS A 189 13.83 -4.37 -17.49
N LEU A 190 13.01 -4.74 -16.52
CA LEU A 190 12.78 -3.99 -15.31
C LEU A 190 13.86 -4.36 -14.30
N GLN A 191 14.45 -3.34 -13.71
CA GLN A 191 15.50 -3.49 -12.72
C GLN A 191 15.11 -2.72 -11.49
N GLY A 192 15.61 -3.15 -10.35
CA GLY A 192 15.45 -2.39 -9.14
C GLY A 192 16.33 -2.90 -8.02
N ARG A 193 16.41 -2.09 -6.98
CA ARG A 193 17.15 -2.40 -5.77
C ARG A 193 16.36 -1.97 -4.55
N VAL A 194 16.54 -2.72 -3.47
CA VAL A 194 16.02 -2.33 -2.16
C VAL A 194 16.96 -1.30 -1.57
N LEU A 195 16.39 -0.18 -1.17
CA LEU A 195 17.14 0.87 -0.49
C LEU A 195 17.27 0.57 1.00
N GLY A 196 16.20 0.06 1.60
CA GLY A 196 16.15 -0.24 3.02
C GLY A 196 14.74 -0.47 3.55
N TRP A 197 14.67 -0.60 4.88
CA TRP A 197 13.47 -0.92 5.62
C TRP A 197 13.32 -0.05 6.86
N ARG A 198 12.10 0.41 7.12
CA ARG A 198 11.61 0.79 8.44
C ARG A 198 10.75 -0.36 8.96
N ILE A 199 11.08 -0.91 10.12
CA ILE A 199 10.40 -2.06 10.72
C ILE A 199 9.81 -1.62 12.06
N GLY A 200 8.50 -1.43 12.08
CA GLY A 200 7.76 -1.19 13.31
C GLY A 200 6.67 -2.25 13.54
N PRO A 201 6.08 -2.27 14.74
CA PRO A 201 5.17 -3.34 15.14
C PRO A 201 3.75 -3.18 14.56
N LEU A 202 3.38 -2.01 14.04
CA LEU A 202 2.11 -1.78 13.34
C LEU A 202 2.26 -1.84 11.82
N ARG A 203 3.38 -1.35 11.31
CA ARG A 203 3.66 -1.25 9.88
C ARG A 203 5.14 -1.41 9.58
N ALA A 204 5.44 -2.04 8.45
CA ALA A 204 6.76 -1.97 7.83
C ALA A 204 6.73 -1.07 6.58
N ILE A 205 7.82 -0.34 6.33
CA ILE A 205 8.00 0.44 5.09
C ILE A 205 9.24 -0.10 4.38
N ARG A 206 9.06 -0.49 3.12
CA ARG A 206 10.13 -0.94 2.24
C ARG A 206 10.41 0.12 1.20
N ALA A 207 11.61 0.70 1.23
CA ALA A 207 12.05 1.66 0.23
C ALA A 207 12.76 0.96 -0.91
N GLN A 208 12.44 1.33 -2.15
CA GLN A 208 13.04 0.72 -3.33
C GLN A 208 13.18 1.71 -4.48
N GLU A 209 14.12 1.41 -5.37
CA GLU A 209 14.32 2.10 -6.63
C GLU A 209 14.11 1.15 -7.79
N GLN A 210 13.46 1.63 -8.84
CA GLN A 210 13.16 0.86 -10.04
C GLN A 210 13.50 1.68 -11.28
N TRP A 211 13.97 1.03 -12.34
CA TRP A 211 14.19 1.65 -13.65
C TRP A 211 14.01 0.61 -14.75
N VAL A 212 13.73 1.08 -15.97
CA VAL A 212 13.58 0.22 -17.14
C VAL A 212 14.75 0.46 -18.08
N TYR A 213 15.42 -0.61 -18.51
CA TYR A 213 16.41 -0.52 -19.57
C TYR A 213 15.73 -0.35 -20.94
N LEU A 214 16.08 0.72 -21.66
CA LEU A 214 15.52 1.06 -22.96
C LEU A 214 16.39 0.58 -24.13
N GLY A 215 17.53 -0.06 -23.87
CA GLY A 215 18.49 -0.48 -24.89
C GLY A 215 19.52 0.61 -25.21
N TRP A 216 20.58 0.25 -25.94
CA TRP A 216 21.69 1.17 -26.32
C TRP A 216 22.36 1.89 -25.15
N GLY A 217 22.40 1.26 -23.97
CA GLY A 217 22.93 1.87 -22.74
C GLY A 217 22.02 2.90 -22.08
N ILE A 218 20.82 3.14 -22.63
CA ILE A 218 19.84 4.11 -22.11
C ILE A 218 18.90 3.40 -21.13
N ARG A 219 18.55 4.09 -20.05
CA ARG A 219 17.50 3.68 -19.10
C ARG A 219 16.53 4.83 -18.83
N THR A 220 15.35 4.51 -18.32
CA THR A 220 14.44 5.50 -17.76
C THR A 220 15.06 6.20 -16.54
N PRO A 221 14.53 7.37 -16.13
CA PRO A 221 14.76 7.88 -14.79
C PRO A 221 14.48 6.81 -13.73
N VAL A 222 15.18 6.90 -12.60
CA VAL A 222 14.95 6.04 -11.44
C VAL A 222 13.68 6.47 -10.74
N PHE A 223 12.78 5.53 -10.53
CA PHE A 223 11.55 5.70 -9.76
C PHE A 223 11.82 5.19 -8.35
N ARG A 224 11.71 6.08 -7.36
CA ARG A 224 11.72 5.69 -5.96
C ARG A 224 10.28 5.44 -5.52
N SER A 225 10.04 4.31 -4.87
CA SER A 225 8.74 3.97 -4.30
C SER A 225 8.90 3.43 -2.88
N TYR A 226 7.83 3.56 -2.11
CA TYR A 226 7.69 2.97 -0.79
C TYR A 226 6.53 1.98 -0.84
N ALA A 227 6.76 0.77 -0.37
CA ALA A 227 5.70 -0.20 -0.10
C ALA A 227 5.45 -0.22 1.41
N MET A 228 4.22 0.09 1.82
CA MET A 228 3.79 0.26 3.20
C MET A 228 2.89 -0.90 3.60
N PHE A 229 3.40 -1.79 4.46
CA PHE A 229 2.69 -3.01 4.86
C PHE A 229 2.02 -2.81 6.20
N TYR A 230 0.70 -2.81 6.21
CA TYR A 230 -0.14 -2.80 7.39
C TYR A 230 -0.66 -4.22 7.69
N PRO A 231 -1.36 -4.46 8.81
CA PRO A 231 -1.79 -5.81 9.16
C PRO A 231 -2.77 -6.41 8.15
N ASP A 232 -3.65 -5.58 7.56
CA ASP A 232 -4.72 -6.03 6.66
C ASP A 232 -4.63 -5.46 5.25
N TYR A 233 -3.66 -4.58 4.98
CA TYR A 233 -3.52 -3.96 3.66
C TYR A 233 -2.09 -3.54 3.36
N LEU A 234 -1.77 -3.47 2.07
CA LEU A 234 -0.53 -2.95 1.53
C LEU A 234 -0.86 -1.68 0.76
N ASP A 235 -0.11 -0.62 1.03
CA ASP A 235 -0.21 0.63 0.30
C ASP A 235 1.07 0.95 -0.48
N ILE A 236 0.94 1.28 -1.76
CA ILE A 236 2.06 1.59 -2.65
C ILE A 236 1.79 2.95 -3.31
N PRO A 237 2.09 4.07 -2.62
CA PRO A 237 2.10 5.38 -3.24
C PRO A 237 3.27 5.47 -4.23
N VAL A 238 2.95 5.67 -5.51
CA VAL A 238 3.95 5.85 -6.56
C VAL A 238 3.95 7.32 -6.99
N SER A 239 5.10 7.97 -6.82
CA SER A 239 5.33 9.33 -7.33
C SER A 239 6.24 9.28 -8.55
N LEU A 240 5.77 9.87 -9.64
CA LEU A 240 6.47 9.99 -10.90
C LEU A 240 6.82 11.46 -11.13
N ARG A 241 8.11 11.80 -11.09
CA ARG A 241 8.59 13.14 -11.44
C ARG A 241 9.08 13.19 -12.87
N LEU A 242 8.33 13.87 -13.73
CA LEU A 242 8.68 14.11 -15.13
C LEU A 242 9.32 15.49 -15.29
N ARG A 243 10.59 15.54 -15.74
CA ARG A 243 11.25 16.82 -16.08
C ARG A 243 10.68 17.45 -17.35
N PHE A 244 10.21 16.61 -18.27
CA PHE A 244 9.59 16.98 -19.53
C PHE A 244 8.41 16.02 -19.79
N PRO A 245 7.39 16.42 -20.58
CA PRO A 245 6.32 15.51 -20.99
C PRO A 245 6.90 14.23 -21.60
N ALA A 246 6.36 13.06 -21.24
CA ALA A 246 6.82 11.78 -21.78
C ALA A 246 6.72 11.74 -23.32
N THR A 247 5.78 12.52 -23.88
CA THR A 247 5.55 12.68 -25.31
C THR A 247 6.63 13.42 -26.09
N HIS A 248 7.58 14.07 -25.43
CA HIS A 248 8.77 14.59 -26.12
C HIS A 248 9.61 13.49 -26.76
N PHE A 249 9.61 12.29 -26.17
CA PHE A 249 10.43 11.17 -26.64
C PHE A 249 9.59 10.01 -27.17
N PHE A 250 8.39 9.82 -26.62
CA PHE A 250 7.58 8.63 -26.87
C PHE A 250 6.16 8.97 -27.32
N SER A 251 5.67 8.35 -28.38
CA SER A 251 4.26 8.38 -28.75
C SER A 251 3.60 7.00 -28.56
N ALA A 252 2.27 6.96 -28.55
CA ALA A 252 1.50 5.72 -28.39
C ALA A 252 1.90 4.88 -27.17
N ILE A 253 2.16 5.54 -26.04
CA ILE A 253 2.55 4.89 -24.78
C ILE A 253 1.38 4.02 -24.28
N ARG A 254 1.68 2.75 -24.01
CA ARG A 254 0.77 1.76 -23.46
C ARG A 254 1.49 1.02 -22.34
N ILE A 255 0.94 1.06 -21.13
CA ILE A 255 1.52 0.40 -19.95
C ILE A 255 0.48 -0.55 -19.38
N GLN A 256 0.81 -1.83 -19.27
CA GLN A 256 -0.02 -2.84 -18.64
C GLN A 256 0.64 -3.22 -17.32
N GLY A 257 -0.09 -3.10 -16.22
CA GLY A 257 0.32 -3.56 -14.89
C GLY A 257 -0.78 -4.44 -14.32
N TYR A 258 -0.47 -5.72 -14.11
CA TYR A 258 -1.45 -6.67 -13.61
C TYR A 258 -0.80 -7.79 -12.82
N VAL A 259 -1.58 -8.37 -11.92
CA VAL A 259 -1.15 -9.50 -11.09
C VAL A 259 -1.60 -10.77 -11.78
N ASP A 260 -0.66 -11.69 -11.96
CA ASP A 260 -0.89 -13.01 -12.50
C ASP A 260 -0.84 -14.03 -11.36
N PHE A 261 -1.96 -14.70 -11.14
CA PHE A 261 -2.09 -15.71 -10.09
C PHE A 261 -1.89 -17.11 -10.67
N ARG A 262 -1.30 -18.00 -9.85
CA ARG A 262 -0.98 -19.37 -10.27
C ARG A 262 -2.22 -20.18 -10.63
N ASP A 263 -3.18 -20.20 -9.71
CA ASP A 263 -4.46 -20.90 -9.87
C ASP A 263 -5.40 -20.50 -8.74
N LEU A 264 -6.41 -19.67 -9.06
CA LEU A 264 -7.49 -19.31 -8.16
C LEU A 264 -8.84 -19.89 -8.60
N ARG A 265 -8.85 -21.05 -9.26
CA ARG A 265 -10.12 -21.71 -9.58
C ARG A 265 -10.96 -21.93 -8.34
N GLY A 266 -12.27 -21.69 -8.45
CA GLY A 266 -13.19 -21.71 -7.31
C GLY A 266 -13.38 -20.35 -6.63
N TRP A 267 -12.59 -19.34 -6.99
CA TRP A 267 -12.77 -17.96 -6.54
C TRP A 267 -13.72 -17.22 -7.47
N SER A 268 -14.15 -16.02 -7.06
CA SER A 268 -14.91 -15.10 -7.91
C SER A 268 -14.25 -13.74 -8.03
N LEU A 269 -14.24 -13.18 -9.24
CA LEU A 269 -14.00 -11.77 -9.48
C LEU A 269 -15.28 -10.96 -9.21
N LEU A 270 -15.13 -9.87 -8.47
CA LEU A 270 -16.16 -8.87 -8.18
C LEU A 270 -15.69 -7.51 -8.69
N LEU A 271 -16.63 -6.72 -9.21
CA LEU A 271 -16.39 -5.39 -9.76
C LEU A 271 -17.39 -4.39 -9.17
N PRO A 272 -17.03 -3.09 -9.10
CA PRO A 272 -17.93 -2.06 -8.62
C PRO A 272 -19.23 -2.01 -9.41
N ASP A 273 -20.31 -1.79 -8.67
CA ASP A 273 -21.67 -1.58 -9.18
C ASP A 273 -22.13 -2.72 -10.11
N ASP A 274 -21.55 -3.91 -9.95
CA ASP A 274 -21.88 -5.10 -10.72
C ASP A 274 -22.42 -6.19 -9.78
N PRO A 275 -23.70 -6.59 -9.93
CA PRO A 275 -24.25 -7.66 -9.12
C PRO A 275 -23.69 -9.04 -9.51
N VAL A 276 -23.00 -9.16 -10.65
CA VAL A 276 -22.46 -10.42 -11.14
C VAL A 276 -21.11 -10.72 -10.50
N ALA A 277 -21.00 -11.89 -9.89
CA ALA A 277 -19.73 -12.49 -9.52
C ALA A 277 -19.24 -13.39 -10.66
N TYR A 278 -18.08 -13.09 -11.23
CA TYR A 278 -17.48 -13.85 -12.32
C TYR A 278 -16.67 -15.00 -11.73
N PHE A 279 -17.11 -16.23 -11.96
CA PHE A 279 -16.45 -17.42 -11.41
C PHE A 279 -15.18 -17.75 -12.18
N ILE A 280 -14.07 -17.95 -11.45
CA ILE A 280 -12.77 -18.28 -12.04
C ILE A 280 -12.72 -19.80 -12.23
N ASP A 281 -12.71 -20.24 -13.49
CA ASP A 281 -12.71 -21.66 -13.88
C ASP A 281 -11.61 -22.03 -14.90
N GLY A 282 -10.79 -21.06 -15.30
CA GLY A 282 -9.73 -21.21 -16.30
C GLY A 282 -10.22 -21.03 -17.73
N ARG A 283 -11.42 -20.48 -17.97
CA ARG A 283 -12.01 -20.29 -19.31
C ARG A 283 -12.67 -18.93 -19.48
N THR A 284 -12.06 -18.08 -20.30
CA THR A 284 -12.59 -16.73 -20.52
C THR A 284 -13.85 -16.76 -21.38
N THR A 285 -14.98 -16.46 -20.77
CA THR A 285 -16.30 -16.33 -21.40
C THR A 285 -16.43 -15.04 -22.22
N PRO A 286 -17.40 -14.95 -23.16
CA PRO A 286 -17.70 -13.68 -23.85
C PRO A 286 -18.04 -12.52 -22.89
N GLN A 287 -18.72 -12.81 -21.78
CA GLN A 287 -19.07 -11.86 -20.73
C GLN A 287 -17.81 -11.31 -20.05
N GLU A 288 -16.85 -12.17 -19.73
CA GLU A 288 -15.57 -11.75 -19.15
C GLU A 288 -14.72 -10.95 -20.14
N LYS A 289 -14.74 -11.31 -21.44
CA LYS A 289 -14.07 -10.50 -22.48
C LYS A 289 -14.66 -9.08 -22.57
N ALA A 290 -15.97 -8.95 -22.37
CA ALA A 290 -16.64 -7.65 -22.36
C ALA A 290 -16.22 -6.77 -21.17
N LEU A 291 -15.61 -7.32 -20.11
CA LEU A 291 -15.08 -6.53 -19.00
C LEU A 291 -13.97 -5.57 -19.44
N ALA A 292 -13.29 -5.84 -20.56
CA ALA A 292 -12.23 -5.00 -21.09
C ALA A 292 -12.71 -3.60 -21.54
N VAL A 293 -14.01 -3.37 -21.72
CA VAL A 293 -14.54 -2.02 -21.98
C VAL A 293 -14.85 -1.23 -20.70
N ARG A 294 -14.79 -1.90 -19.54
CA ARG A 294 -15.03 -1.26 -18.24
C ARG A 294 -13.77 -0.59 -17.72
N ASN A 295 -13.96 0.39 -16.84
CA ASN A 295 -12.88 1.13 -16.18
C ASN A 295 -13.09 1.21 -14.64
N PRO A 296 -13.23 0.06 -13.96
CA PRO A 296 -13.45 0.03 -12.52
C PRO A 296 -12.23 0.60 -11.77
N GLN A 297 -12.47 1.35 -10.70
CA GLN A 297 -11.39 1.86 -9.84
C GLN A 297 -10.82 0.81 -8.89
N TRP A 298 -11.55 -0.27 -8.68
CA TRP A 298 -11.13 -1.39 -7.86
C TRP A 298 -11.69 -2.70 -8.42
N PHE A 299 -11.10 -3.81 -8.03
CA PHE A 299 -11.64 -5.14 -8.24
C PHE A 299 -11.42 -5.97 -6.98
N ALA A 300 -12.17 -7.06 -6.81
CA ALA A 300 -11.94 -7.99 -5.72
C ALA A 300 -11.93 -9.44 -6.20
N LEU A 301 -11.05 -10.25 -5.62
CA LEU A 301 -11.01 -11.69 -5.79
C LEU A 301 -11.45 -12.32 -4.48
N ARG A 302 -12.67 -12.89 -4.46
CA ARG A 302 -13.26 -13.53 -3.29
C ARG A 302 -12.98 -15.03 -3.34
N GLY A 303 -12.25 -15.51 -2.35
CA GLY A 303 -12.07 -16.93 -2.07
C GLY A 303 -12.98 -17.41 -0.93
N PRO A 304 -12.78 -18.64 -0.45
CA PRO A 304 -13.59 -19.21 0.63
C PRO A 304 -13.52 -18.40 1.94
N ASP A 305 -12.32 -18.08 2.40
CA ASP A 305 -12.11 -17.49 3.74
C ASP A 305 -11.72 -16.00 3.71
N LEU A 306 -11.27 -15.51 2.55
CA LEU A 306 -10.79 -14.14 2.40
C LEU A 306 -11.18 -13.53 1.05
N THR A 307 -11.09 -12.21 0.99
CA THR A 307 -11.20 -11.42 -0.23
C THR A 307 -9.95 -10.55 -0.39
N PHE A 308 -9.31 -10.64 -1.56
CA PHE A 308 -8.33 -9.65 -2.00
C PHE A 308 -9.08 -8.50 -2.66
N VAL A 309 -8.88 -7.27 -2.20
CA VAL A 309 -9.46 -6.08 -2.84
C VAL A 309 -8.33 -5.19 -3.31
N GLN A 310 -8.25 -4.92 -4.61
CA GLN A 310 -7.26 -4.01 -5.17
C GLN A 310 -7.94 -2.72 -5.58
N TYR A 311 -7.54 -1.61 -4.98
CA TYR A 311 -7.85 -0.27 -5.45
C TYR A 311 -6.69 0.27 -6.27
N PHE A 312 -7.01 1.00 -7.34
CA PHE A 312 -6.04 1.71 -8.16
C PHE A 312 -6.53 3.12 -8.51
N GLY A 313 -5.90 4.12 -7.91
CA GLY A 313 -6.18 5.54 -8.09
C GLY A 313 -5.20 6.24 -9.02
N LEU A 314 -5.72 7.14 -9.86
CA LEU A 314 -4.92 8.09 -10.64
C LEU A 314 -5.11 9.49 -10.06
N SER A 315 -4.03 10.24 -9.89
CA SER A 315 -4.11 11.64 -9.47
C SER A 315 -4.77 12.51 -10.55
N PRO A 316 -5.35 13.68 -10.18
CA PRO A 316 -5.91 14.63 -11.15
C PRO A 316 -4.91 15.06 -12.24
N SER A 317 -3.62 15.06 -11.92
CA SER A 317 -2.54 15.36 -12.88
C SER A 317 -2.44 14.36 -14.04
N LEU A 318 -3.07 13.19 -13.93
CA LEU A 318 -3.13 12.14 -14.94
C LEU A 318 -4.52 12.03 -15.60
N HIS A 319 -5.32 13.10 -15.58
CA HIS A 319 -6.68 13.12 -16.12
C HIS A 319 -6.79 12.70 -17.60
N SER A 320 -5.73 12.86 -18.41
CA SER A 320 -5.74 12.41 -19.81
C SER A 320 -5.53 10.90 -19.96
N VAL A 321 -4.94 10.25 -18.94
CA VAL A 321 -4.61 8.83 -18.99
C VAL A 321 -5.89 8.02 -18.93
N THR A 322 -6.10 7.19 -19.95
CA THR A 322 -7.22 6.25 -19.97
C THR A 322 -6.79 4.95 -19.33
N ARG A 323 -7.53 4.52 -18.31
CA ARG A 323 -7.39 3.22 -17.68
C ARG A 323 -8.39 2.24 -18.28
N ARG A 324 -7.93 1.05 -18.62
CA ARG A 324 -8.73 -0.06 -19.16
C ARG A 324 -8.53 -1.29 -18.28
N PHE A 325 -9.60 -1.97 -17.92
CA PHE A 325 -9.50 -3.19 -17.12
C PHE A 325 -8.89 -4.33 -17.93
N LEU A 326 -7.97 -5.06 -17.31
CA LEU A 326 -7.41 -6.29 -17.83
C LEU A 326 -7.88 -7.44 -16.95
N TYR A 327 -8.53 -8.41 -17.57
CA TYR A 327 -8.88 -9.66 -16.93
C TYR A 327 -8.73 -10.80 -17.92
N ARG A 328 -8.08 -11.87 -17.47
CA ARG A 328 -7.92 -13.11 -18.22
C ARG A 328 -8.07 -14.27 -17.24
N ASP A 329 -8.97 -15.18 -17.57
CA ASP A 329 -9.12 -16.45 -16.89
C ASP A 329 -8.98 -17.53 -17.96
N ASP A 330 -7.75 -17.91 -18.29
CA ASP A 330 -7.50 -18.85 -19.37
C ASP A 330 -6.25 -19.68 -19.07
N ILE A 331 -6.48 -20.95 -18.74
CA ILE A 331 -5.43 -21.92 -18.43
C ILE A 331 -4.54 -22.25 -19.65
N ARG A 332 -4.97 -21.87 -20.86
CA ARG A 332 -4.21 -22.06 -22.10
C ARG A 332 -3.58 -20.77 -22.61
N ALA A 333 -3.77 -19.66 -21.92
CA ALA A 333 -3.12 -18.41 -22.29
C ALA A 333 -1.61 -18.59 -22.18
N ALA A 334 -0.91 -18.30 -23.27
CA ALA A 334 0.54 -18.22 -23.26
C ALA A 334 0.93 -16.75 -23.22
N PHE A 335 1.42 -16.26 -22.08
CA PHE A 335 1.90 -14.89 -21.96
C PHE A 335 3.26 -14.82 -21.25
N PRO A 336 4.30 -15.43 -21.87
CA PRO A 336 5.59 -15.55 -21.24
C PRO A 336 6.25 -14.19 -20.99
N PRO A 337 7.13 -14.12 -19.97
CA PRO A 337 7.48 -15.23 -19.09
C PRO A 337 6.46 -15.38 -17.93
N GLU A 338 5.97 -16.61 -17.75
CA GLU A 338 5.12 -17.10 -16.65
C GLU A 338 5.81 -18.34 -16.04
N ALA A 339 5.68 -18.56 -14.73
CA ALA A 339 6.29 -19.75 -14.10
C ALA A 339 5.32 -20.94 -14.12
N VAL A 340 4.02 -20.66 -13.99
CA VAL A 340 2.93 -21.60 -14.24
C VAL A 340 2.24 -21.22 -15.56
N PRO A 341 2.09 -22.14 -16.53
CA PRO A 341 1.38 -21.84 -17.77
C PRO A 341 -0.07 -21.43 -17.55
N GLY A 342 -0.55 -20.45 -18.30
CA GLY A 342 -1.90 -19.89 -18.16
C GLY A 342 -1.95 -18.64 -17.29
N GLU A 343 -3.10 -17.95 -17.31
CA GLU A 343 -3.40 -16.85 -16.38
C GLU A 343 -4.75 -17.15 -15.72
N VAL A 344 -4.75 -17.55 -14.44
CA VAL A 344 -5.94 -18.09 -13.74
C VAL A 344 -6.10 -17.46 -12.35
N PRO A 345 -6.53 -16.18 -12.26
CA PRO A 345 -6.63 -15.21 -13.34
C PRO A 345 -5.38 -14.30 -13.43
N GLY A 346 -5.22 -13.66 -14.56
CA GLY A 346 -4.47 -12.41 -14.69
C GLY A 346 -5.41 -11.22 -14.55
N VAL A 347 -5.16 -10.31 -13.61
CA VAL A 347 -6.06 -9.16 -13.34
C VAL A 347 -5.32 -7.86 -13.02
N GLY A 348 -5.75 -6.76 -13.63
CA GLY A 348 -5.17 -5.44 -13.42
C GLY A 348 -5.62 -4.42 -14.44
N TYR A 349 -4.68 -3.59 -14.91
CA TYR A 349 -5.01 -2.41 -15.72
C TYR A 349 -4.03 -2.15 -16.86
N GLU A 350 -4.56 -1.62 -17.95
CA GLU A 350 -3.81 -0.98 -19.02
C GLU A 350 -4.03 0.54 -18.98
N LEU A 351 -2.93 1.29 -19.11
CA LEU A 351 -2.89 2.74 -19.13
C LEU A 351 -2.43 3.22 -20.49
N THR A 352 -3.26 4.05 -21.12
CA THR A 352 -3.03 4.65 -22.44
C THR A 352 -3.29 6.15 -22.39
N HIS A 353 -3.19 6.83 -23.54
CA HIS A 353 -3.53 8.25 -23.68
C HIS A 353 -2.67 9.21 -22.81
N TRP A 354 -1.38 8.95 -22.78
CA TRP A 354 -0.39 9.74 -22.03
C TRP A 354 -0.08 11.12 -22.64
N GLN A 355 -0.73 11.51 -23.74
CA GLN A 355 -0.37 12.73 -24.49
C GLN A 355 -0.64 14.03 -23.74
N GLY A 356 -1.60 14.04 -22.83
CA GLY A 356 -1.92 15.20 -21.99
C GLY A 356 -1.11 15.28 -20.69
N VAL A 357 -0.20 14.33 -20.43
CA VAL A 357 0.60 14.32 -19.20
C VAL A 357 1.80 15.26 -19.36
N GLY A 358 1.74 16.39 -18.65
CA GLY A 358 2.78 17.42 -18.66
C GLY A 358 4.05 17.06 -17.88
N SER A 359 4.94 18.03 -17.73
CA SER A 359 6.02 17.96 -16.74
C SER A 359 5.49 18.21 -15.33
N GLY A 360 6.13 17.63 -14.32
CA GLY A 360 5.77 17.84 -12.92
C GLY A 360 5.84 16.57 -12.10
N VAL A 361 5.17 16.59 -10.95
CA VAL A 361 4.99 15.43 -10.08
C VAL A 361 3.60 14.87 -10.33
N HIS A 362 3.54 13.61 -10.71
CA HIS A 362 2.32 12.84 -10.91
C HIS A 362 2.29 11.71 -9.90
N SER A 363 1.10 11.32 -9.44
CA SER A 363 0.97 10.16 -8.56
C SER A 363 -0.03 9.13 -9.07
N LEU A 364 0.32 7.88 -8.82
CA LEU A 364 -0.56 6.72 -8.88
C LEU A 364 -0.59 6.10 -7.49
N HIS A 365 -1.75 5.56 -7.12
CA HIS A 365 -1.95 4.99 -5.80
C HIS A 365 -2.53 3.59 -5.96
N ALA A 366 -1.85 2.60 -5.39
CA ALA A 366 -2.31 1.21 -5.41
C ALA A 366 -2.39 0.71 -3.98
N THR A 367 -3.58 0.28 -3.58
CA THR A 367 -3.82 -0.28 -2.25
C THR A 367 -4.44 -1.66 -2.39
N SER A 368 -3.85 -2.65 -1.74
CA SER A 368 -4.30 -4.04 -1.75
C SER A 368 -4.76 -4.43 -0.35
N PHE A 369 -6.04 -4.70 -0.15
CA PHE A 369 -6.60 -5.17 1.11
C PHE A 369 -6.76 -6.68 1.11
N VAL A 370 -6.59 -7.30 2.28
CA VAL A 370 -6.85 -8.71 2.54
C VAL A 370 -7.77 -8.85 3.74
N VAL A 371 -9.05 -9.06 3.45
CA VAL A 371 -10.13 -9.02 4.44
C VAL A 371 -10.86 -10.36 4.49
N PRO A 372 -11.61 -10.66 5.57
CA PRO A 372 -12.48 -11.84 5.61
C PRO A 372 -13.45 -11.87 4.40
N SER A 373 -13.76 -13.05 3.89
CA SER A 373 -14.70 -13.22 2.75
C SER A 373 -16.10 -12.67 3.03
N THR A 374 -16.46 -12.57 4.31
CA THR A 374 -17.73 -12.02 4.79
C THR A 374 -17.83 -10.50 4.73
N LEU A 375 -16.72 -9.77 4.56
CA LEU A 375 -16.72 -8.31 4.42
C LEU A 375 -16.99 -7.92 2.95
N PRO A 376 -18.10 -7.23 2.64
CA PRO A 376 -18.35 -6.76 1.27
C PRO A 376 -17.31 -5.71 0.84
N PRO A 377 -16.66 -5.87 -0.34
CA PRO A 377 -15.67 -4.90 -0.84
C PRO A 377 -16.21 -3.48 -0.95
N GLU A 378 -17.49 -3.31 -1.26
CA GLU A 378 -18.15 -2.04 -1.46
C GLU A 378 -18.24 -1.26 -0.16
N GLN A 379 -18.52 -1.95 0.95
CA GLN A 379 -18.51 -1.35 2.29
C GLN A 379 -17.09 -0.92 2.65
N LEU A 380 -16.10 -1.77 2.37
CA LEU A 380 -14.69 -1.45 2.57
C LEU A 380 -14.28 -0.19 1.80
N ILE A 381 -14.49 -0.17 0.49
CA ILE A 381 -14.11 0.96 -0.38
C ILE A 381 -14.89 2.22 -0.03
N ALA A 382 -16.18 2.12 0.32
CA ALA A 382 -16.98 3.26 0.76
C ALA A 382 -16.41 3.89 2.03
N ALA A 383 -16.03 3.08 3.03
CA ALA A 383 -15.38 3.57 4.23
C ALA A 383 -14.04 4.26 3.93
N GLN A 384 -13.19 3.68 3.09
CA GLN A 384 -11.89 4.27 2.73
C GLN A 384 -12.02 5.62 2.00
N ARG A 385 -13.13 5.86 1.29
CA ARG A 385 -13.42 7.16 0.64
C ARG A 385 -13.89 8.23 1.62
N GLN A 386 -14.23 7.86 2.84
CA GLN A 386 -14.64 8.75 3.91
C GLN A 386 -13.65 8.62 5.07
N PRO A 387 -12.48 9.29 4.98
CA PRO A 387 -11.43 9.14 5.99
C PRO A 387 -11.94 9.52 7.38
N LEU A 388 -11.39 8.85 8.40
CA LEU A 388 -11.69 9.17 9.80
C LEU A 388 -11.28 10.60 10.11
N THR A 389 -12.10 11.28 10.91
CA THR A 389 -11.75 12.60 11.43
C THR A 389 -10.91 12.43 12.69
N ILE A 390 -9.72 13.03 12.71
CA ILE A 390 -8.79 13.03 13.83
C ILE A 390 -8.72 14.46 14.40
N GLN A 391 -8.86 14.59 15.72
CA GLN A 391 -8.78 15.86 16.43
C GLN A 391 -7.85 15.71 17.62
N VAL A 392 -6.77 16.49 17.63
CA VAL A 392 -5.77 16.50 18.70
C VAL A 392 -6.08 17.62 19.70
N GLN A 393 -6.05 17.31 20.98
CA GLN A 393 -6.30 18.25 22.07
C GLN A 393 -5.20 18.13 23.13
N PRO A 394 -4.46 19.21 23.45
CA PRO A 394 -3.54 19.22 24.57
C PRO A 394 -4.28 18.99 25.89
N LEU A 395 -3.67 18.22 26.79
CA LEU A 395 -4.12 18.05 28.17
C LEU A 395 -3.38 19.06 29.04
N GLN A 396 -4.12 19.73 29.93
CA GLN A 396 -3.59 20.74 30.85
C GLN A 396 -3.07 20.13 32.15
#